data_AF-A0A2M6ULC4-F1
#
_entry.id   AF-A0A2M6ULC4-F1
#
_cell.length_a   1.000
_cell.length_b   1.000
_cell.length_c   1.000
_cell.angle_alpha   90.00
_cell.angle_beta   90.00
_cell.angle_gamma   90.00
#
_symmetry.space_group_name_H-M   'P 1'
#
loop_
_entity.id
_entity.type
_entity.pdbx_description
1 polymer ?
#
loop_
_entity_poly.entity_id
_entity_poly.type
_entity_poly.pdbx_seq_one_letter_code
_entity_poly.pdbx_strand_id
1 'polypeptide(L)'
;MNRRECLHLLTGLAGAVLTGEVRAEEPKAMPTITPPDPNPKTPSFKLPPKSCDSHTHIFGPASRYPFSEKRPYNTADAPLEMFRIVHEKIGVERCVIVNATVHGTDNRVVTDAIAGSEGAYKGIANVNDEMTEKELGALDKAGICGCRFAFLKRLGGVGDMNKFQRIVHRVAELGWHIDVYFEPGTIAEFAPILTALPTPYVIDHMGTVQAGKGLDDPGFTSLLDLQKKDEKCWVKITGLERASSTGKPFHDAVPFAKALIDNAPDRVLWGTDWPHPNVKVMPNDGEIVDLIPLFAPDAKVQQKLLVDNPARLFKFT
;
A
#
# COMPACT_ATOMS: atom_id res chain seq x y z
N MET A 1 -45.08 13.41 43.63
CA MET A 1 -43.79 13.81 44.23
C MET A 1 -42.73 13.59 43.17
N ASN A 2 -42.20 14.57 42.43
CA ASN A 2 -41.48 15.84 42.74
C ASN A 2 -40.09 15.64 43.37
N ARG A 3 -39.05 15.78 42.53
CA ARG A 3 -37.81 16.61 42.64
C ARG A 3 -37.13 16.81 44.02
N ARG A 4 -37.40 15.95 45.01
CA ARG A 4 -36.96 16.13 46.40
C ARG A 4 -36.47 14.85 47.09
N GLU A 5 -35.79 13.99 46.34
CA GLU A 5 -34.90 12.95 46.92
C GLU A 5 -33.48 13.08 46.37
N CYS A 6 -33.12 14.32 45.99
CA CYS A 6 -31.74 14.80 46.08
C CYS A 6 -31.46 15.20 47.53
N LEU A 7 -30.29 14.81 48.02
CA LEU A 7 -29.72 15.06 49.36
C LEU A 7 -30.34 14.23 50.49
N HIS A 8 -29.69 13.10 50.82
CA HIS A 8 -28.93 12.95 52.07
C HIS A 8 -28.29 11.56 52.12
N LEU A 9 -27.03 11.47 51.72
CA LEU A 9 -26.03 10.53 52.28
C LEU A 9 -24.64 11.07 51.95
N LEU A 10 -24.37 12.26 52.50
CA LEU A 10 -23.04 12.81 52.68
C LEU A 10 -22.81 12.87 54.19
N THR A 11 -21.94 12.00 54.71
CA THR A 11 -20.71 12.37 55.44
C THR A 11 -20.11 11.15 56.14
N GLY A 12 -18.85 10.84 55.83
CA GLY A 12 -17.93 10.22 56.78
C GLY A 12 -17.09 9.05 56.25
N LEU A 13 -15.94 9.34 55.61
CA LEU A 13 -14.59 8.92 56.06
C LEU A 13 -13.54 9.07 54.95
N ALA A 14 -12.69 10.08 55.14
CA ALA A 14 -11.24 10.11 54.98
C ALA A 14 -10.57 9.34 53.82
N GLY A 15 -10.07 10.11 52.85
CA GLY A 15 -8.61 10.30 52.70
C GLY A 15 -7.76 9.12 52.23
N ALA A 16 -7.67 8.96 50.91
CA ALA A 16 -6.42 8.63 50.22
C ALA A 16 -6.50 9.15 48.77
N VAL A 17 -6.11 10.41 48.57
CA VAL A 17 -5.86 10.92 47.22
C VAL A 17 -4.54 10.29 46.79
N LEU A 18 -4.60 9.24 45.99
CA LEU A 18 -3.47 8.84 45.15
C LEU A 18 -3.29 9.96 44.13
N THR A 19 -2.39 10.91 44.42
CA THR A 19 -1.80 11.79 43.42
C THR A 19 -0.93 10.92 42.51
N GLY A 20 -1.58 10.17 41.64
CA GLY A 20 -0.91 9.63 40.47
C GLY A 20 -0.59 10.81 39.57
N GLU A 21 0.67 11.24 39.59
CA GLU A 21 1.20 12.08 38.51
C GLU A 21 0.88 11.37 37.20
N VAL A 22 -0.02 11.95 36.40
CA VAL A 22 -0.14 11.60 35.00
C VAL A 22 1.15 12.10 34.37
N ARG A 23 2.19 11.26 34.42
CA ARG A 23 3.41 11.46 33.65
C ARG A 23 2.97 11.50 32.20
N ALA A 24 3.00 12.69 31.61
CA ALA A 24 2.89 12.81 30.16
C ALA A 24 3.95 11.86 29.59
N GLU A 25 3.52 10.82 28.87
CA GLU A 25 4.45 9.94 28.17
C GLU A 25 5.30 10.83 27.26
N GLU A 26 6.62 10.76 27.45
CA GLU A 26 7.53 11.43 26.54
C GLU A 26 7.21 10.97 25.11
N PRO A 27 7.07 11.89 24.14
CA PRO A 27 6.75 11.51 22.78
C PRO A 27 7.80 10.52 22.28
N LYS A 28 7.36 9.28 22.02
CA LYS A 28 8.21 8.20 21.53
C LYS A 28 8.94 8.68 20.27
N ALA A 29 10.27 8.59 20.29
CA ALA A 29 11.09 8.99 19.16
C ALA A 29 10.62 8.27 17.87
N MET A 30 10.46 9.03 16.80
CA MET A 30 9.99 8.53 15.52
C MET A 30 11.02 7.55 14.94
N PRO A 31 10.64 6.31 14.61
CA PRO A 31 11.60 5.29 14.16
C PRO A 31 12.23 5.67 12.83
N THR A 32 13.50 5.29 12.61
CA THR A 32 14.19 5.47 11.33
C THR A 32 14.24 4.15 10.57
N ILE A 33 13.91 4.15 9.28
CA ILE A 33 13.99 2.97 8.41
C ILE A 33 15.31 2.92 7.64
N THR A 34 15.74 1.70 7.31
CA THR A 34 16.92 1.45 6.47
C THR A 34 16.70 1.93 5.04
N PRO A 35 17.71 2.54 4.37
CA PRO A 35 17.64 2.86 2.94
C PRO A 35 17.58 1.57 2.08
N PRO A 36 17.15 1.68 0.80
CA PRO A 36 17.13 0.54 -0.12
C PRO A 36 18.55 -0.01 -0.36
N ASP A 37 18.66 -1.25 -0.86
CA ASP A 37 19.95 -1.80 -1.29
C ASP A 37 20.57 -0.89 -2.37
N PRO A 38 21.76 -0.32 -2.14
CA PRO A 38 22.37 0.59 -3.10
C PRO A 38 22.95 -0.12 -4.35
N ASN A 39 22.98 -1.46 -4.36
CA ASN A 39 23.60 -2.25 -5.43
C ASN A 39 22.59 -3.23 -6.06
N PRO A 40 21.54 -2.77 -6.76
CA PRO A 40 20.60 -3.67 -7.43
C PRO A 40 21.33 -4.56 -8.44
N LYS A 41 21.10 -5.87 -8.36
CA LYS A 41 21.67 -6.81 -9.34
C LYS A 41 20.84 -6.79 -10.62
N THR A 42 21.46 -7.08 -11.76
CA THR A 42 20.70 -7.37 -12.97
C THR A 42 20.00 -8.72 -12.79
N PRO A 43 18.67 -8.81 -12.97
CA PRO A 43 17.94 -10.07 -12.80
C PRO A 43 18.28 -11.07 -13.93
N SER A 44 18.19 -12.35 -13.56
CA SER A 44 18.33 -13.47 -14.48
C SER A 44 17.06 -13.60 -15.35
N PHE A 45 15.89 -13.42 -14.74
CA PHE A 45 14.64 -13.30 -15.46
C PHE A 45 14.58 -11.96 -16.21
N LYS A 46 14.23 -12.00 -17.50
CA LYS A 46 14.06 -10.79 -18.32
C LYS A 46 12.58 -10.45 -18.39
N LEU A 47 12.25 -9.27 -17.88
CA LEU A 47 10.91 -8.72 -17.97
C LEU A 47 10.50 -8.54 -19.44
N PRO A 48 9.27 -8.91 -19.83
CA PRO A 48 8.73 -8.60 -21.15
C PRO A 48 8.74 -7.08 -21.41
N PRO A 49 8.83 -6.64 -22.67
CA PRO A 49 8.63 -5.23 -23.01
C PRO A 49 7.33 -4.68 -22.44
N LYS A 50 7.34 -3.40 -22.06
CA LYS A 50 6.24 -2.71 -21.38
C LYS A 50 5.90 -3.28 -20.00
N SER A 51 6.77 -4.07 -19.36
CA SER A 51 6.53 -4.49 -17.97
C SER A 51 6.34 -3.30 -17.04
N CYS A 52 5.36 -3.41 -16.16
CA CYS A 52 4.96 -2.36 -15.23
C CYS A 52 5.29 -2.75 -13.80
N ASP A 53 6.04 -1.91 -13.11
CA ASP A 53 6.13 -1.92 -11.64
C ASP A 53 4.94 -1.14 -11.06
N SER A 54 3.92 -1.85 -10.59
CA SER A 54 2.65 -1.26 -10.15
C SER A 54 2.58 -0.89 -8.66
N HIS A 55 3.67 -1.06 -7.92
CA HIS A 55 3.73 -0.67 -6.52
C HIS A 55 5.16 -0.30 -6.15
N THR A 56 5.40 1.01 -6.07
CA THR A 56 6.67 1.57 -5.63
C THR A 56 6.42 2.98 -5.07
N HIS A 57 7.45 3.54 -4.47
CA HIS A 57 7.45 4.86 -3.89
C HIS A 57 8.74 5.58 -4.28
N ILE A 58 8.74 6.91 -4.22
CA ILE A 58 9.97 7.71 -4.22
C ILE A 58 9.92 8.61 -3.00
N PHE A 59 11.06 8.77 -2.32
CA PHE A 59 11.18 9.59 -1.12
C PHE A 59 12.04 10.80 -1.43
N GLY A 60 11.44 11.98 -1.39
CA GLY A 60 12.18 13.22 -1.55
C GLY A 60 12.74 13.44 -2.98
N PRO A 61 13.81 14.23 -3.11
CA PRO A 61 14.66 14.68 -2.02
C PRO A 61 13.95 15.70 -1.11
N ALA A 62 14.20 15.65 0.19
CA ALA A 62 13.49 16.47 1.19
C ALA A 62 13.64 17.99 0.96
N SER A 63 14.72 18.40 0.30
CA SER A 63 14.96 19.80 -0.09
C SER A 63 13.95 20.35 -1.10
N ARG A 64 13.35 19.47 -1.92
CA ARG A 64 12.33 19.83 -2.93
C ARG A 64 10.94 19.35 -2.52
N TYR A 65 10.86 18.16 -1.93
CA TYR A 65 9.61 17.55 -1.46
C TYR A 65 9.76 17.22 0.03
N PRO A 66 9.49 18.19 0.93
CA PRO A 66 9.62 17.98 2.36
C PRO A 66 8.78 16.79 2.85
N PHE A 67 9.32 16.05 3.81
CA PHE A 67 8.54 15.02 4.48
C PHE A 67 7.52 15.66 5.43
N SER A 68 6.34 15.05 5.52
CA SER A 68 5.29 15.42 6.45
C SER A 68 5.78 15.37 7.90
N GLU A 69 5.37 16.35 8.70
CA GLU A 69 5.58 16.35 10.16
C GLU A 69 4.84 15.20 10.84
N LYS A 70 3.75 14.71 10.23
CA LYS A 70 2.93 13.59 10.72
C LYS A 70 3.41 12.22 10.22
N ARG A 71 4.59 12.15 9.59
CA ARG A 71 5.11 10.88 9.04
C ARG A 71 5.28 9.84 10.17
N PRO A 72 5.05 8.55 9.89
CA PRO A 72 5.18 7.50 10.88
C PRO A 72 6.63 7.06 11.13
N TYR A 73 7.57 7.44 10.25
CA TYR A 73 8.98 7.09 10.35
C TYR A 73 9.87 8.12 9.65
N ASN A 74 11.12 8.21 10.08
CA ASN A 74 12.20 8.91 9.38
C ASN A 74 12.80 8.01 8.30
N THR A 75 13.20 8.61 7.20
CA THR A 75 13.81 7.91 6.05
C THR A 75 14.89 8.78 5.43
N ALA A 76 15.85 8.14 4.76
CA ALA A 76 16.77 8.83 3.87
C ALA A 76 16.07 9.18 2.56
N ASP A 77 16.63 10.12 1.81
CA ASP A 77 16.17 10.38 0.45
C ASP A 77 16.37 9.14 -0.44
N ALA A 78 15.34 8.82 -1.21
CA ALA A 78 15.34 7.79 -2.25
C ALA A 78 14.59 8.39 -3.47
N PRO A 79 15.22 9.37 -4.16
CA PRO A 79 14.54 10.21 -5.14
C PRO A 79 14.39 9.50 -6.48
N LEU A 80 13.66 10.16 -7.40
CA LEU A 80 13.37 9.67 -8.74
C LEU A 80 14.61 9.24 -9.53
N GLU A 81 15.73 9.94 -9.37
CA GLU A 81 16.98 9.63 -10.06
C GLU A 81 17.55 8.27 -9.64
N MET A 82 17.51 7.95 -8.34
CA MET A 82 17.92 6.64 -7.83
C MET A 82 16.96 5.55 -8.31
N PHE A 83 15.66 5.84 -8.27
CA PHE A 83 14.63 4.95 -8.75
C PHE A 83 14.81 4.57 -10.23
N ARG A 84 15.13 5.55 -11.08
CA ARG A 84 15.38 5.32 -12.53
C ARG A 84 16.56 4.38 -12.77
N ILE A 85 17.65 4.50 -11.99
CA ILE A 85 18.81 3.59 -12.07
C ILE A 85 18.39 2.15 -11.74
N VAL A 86 17.55 1.97 -10.72
CA VAL A 86 17.02 0.65 -10.34
C VAL A 86 16.16 0.09 -11.48
N HIS A 87 15.20 0.87 -11.99
CA HIS A 87 14.30 0.45 -13.08
C HIS A 87 15.04 0.08 -14.36
N GLU A 88 16.04 0.86 -14.76
CA GLU A 88 16.92 0.54 -15.90
C GLU A 88 17.64 -0.80 -15.67
N LYS A 89 18.15 -1.01 -14.45
CA LYS A 89 18.89 -2.22 -14.10
C LYS A 89 18.03 -3.49 -14.13
N ILE A 90 16.77 -3.39 -13.71
CA ILE A 90 15.84 -4.52 -13.64
C ILE A 90 14.96 -4.70 -14.88
N GLY A 91 14.97 -3.73 -15.81
CA GLY A 91 14.25 -3.79 -17.09
C GLY A 91 12.77 -3.43 -17.02
N VAL A 92 12.38 -2.54 -16.11
CA VAL A 92 11.01 -2.01 -16.04
C VAL A 92 10.85 -0.83 -16.99
N GLU A 93 9.73 -0.79 -17.73
CA GLU A 93 9.45 0.28 -18.71
C GLU A 93 8.26 1.17 -18.31
N ARG A 94 7.36 0.68 -17.44
CA ARG A 94 6.20 1.43 -16.93
C ARG A 94 6.14 1.39 -15.42
N CYS A 95 5.54 2.39 -14.81
CA CYS A 95 5.46 2.45 -13.36
C CYS A 95 4.15 3.07 -12.85
N VAL A 96 3.67 2.57 -11.72
CA VAL A 96 2.69 3.26 -10.88
C VAL A 96 3.36 3.64 -9.56
N ILE A 97 3.60 4.94 -9.38
CA ILE A 97 4.20 5.47 -8.16
C ILE A 97 3.09 5.76 -7.15
N VAL A 98 3.12 5.05 -6.03
CA VAL A 98 2.19 5.23 -4.93
C VAL A 98 2.73 6.32 -4.01
N ASN A 99 1.95 7.36 -3.72
CA ASN A 99 2.41 8.42 -2.83
C ASN A 99 2.65 7.86 -1.41
N ALA A 100 3.87 8.02 -0.92
CA ALA A 100 4.27 7.43 0.36
C ALA A 100 3.71 8.23 1.54
N THR A 101 3.43 7.54 2.65
CA THR A 101 2.90 8.18 3.87
C THR A 101 3.86 9.22 4.45
N VAL A 102 5.17 9.14 4.15
CA VAL A 102 6.16 10.16 4.53
C VAL A 102 5.92 11.51 3.87
N HIS A 103 5.22 11.58 2.73
CA HIS A 103 4.84 12.84 2.08
C HIS A 103 3.43 13.31 2.46
N GLY A 104 2.70 12.55 3.29
CA GLY A 104 1.33 12.88 3.66
C GLY A 104 0.44 13.00 2.42
N THR A 105 -0.30 14.10 2.31
CA THR A 105 -1.19 14.43 1.18
C THR A 105 -0.53 15.34 0.14
N ASP A 106 0.76 15.63 0.28
CA ASP A 106 1.52 16.28 -0.78
C ASP A 106 1.87 15.25 -1.85
N ASN A 107 1.22 15.33 -3.01
CA ASN A 107 1.40 14.40 -4.11
C ASN A 107 2.41 14.90 -5.15
N ARG A 108 3.06 16.06 -4.94
CA ARG A 108 3.93 16.70 -5.94
C ARG A 108 5.10 15.83 -6.36
N VAL A 109 5.68 15.08 -5.42
CA VAL A 109 6.77 14.13 -5.71
C VAL A 109 6.36 13.12 -6.79
N VAL A 110 5.10 12.65 -6.74
CA VAL A 110 4.53 11.72 -7.71
C VAL A 110 4.16 12.42 -9.01
N THR A 111 3.45 13.54 -8.96
CA THR A 111 2.99 14.23 -10.18
C THR A 111 4.14 14.77 -11.02
N ASP A 112 5.22 15.25 -10.39
CA ASP A 112 6.42 15.72 -11.08
C ASP A 112 7.16 14.55 -11.74
N ALA A 113 7.19 13.38 -11.09
CA ALA A 113 7.76 12.17 -11.68
C ALA A 113 6.95 11.70 -12.90
N ILE A 114 5.62 11.76 -12.83
CA ILE A 114 4.74 11.45 -13.97
C ILE A 114 4.99 12.42 -15.13
N ALA A 115 5.05 13.72 -14.85
CA ALA A 115 5.28 14.74 -15.88
C ALA A 115 6.60 14.53 -16.64
N GLY A 116 7.64 14.02 -15.97
CA GLY A 116 8.93 13.71 -16.58
C GLY A 116 9.07 12.31 -17.18
N SER A 117 7.98 11.55 -17.33
CA SER A 117 8.02 10.13 -17.74
C SER A 117 7.64 9.85 -19.20
N GLU A 118 7.25 10.87 -19.96
CA GLU A 118 6.77 10.71 -21.35
C GLU A 118 5.61 9.70 -21.48
N GLY A 119 4.76 9.61 -20.44
CA GLY A 119 3.60 8.73 -20.40
C GLY A 119 3.87 7.32 -19.83
N ALA A 120 5.12 7.02 -19.48
CA ALA A 120 5.50 5.73 -18.89
C ALA A 120 5.01 5.56 -17.45
N TYR A 121 4.73 6.65 -16.72
CA TYR A 121 4.33 6.60 -15.31
C TYR A 121 2.88 7.05 -15.08
N LYS A 122 2.25 6.41 -14.09
CA LYS A 122 0.99 6.81 -13.45
C LYS A 122 1.22 6.91 -11.94
N GLY A 123 0.21 7.35 -11.20
CA GLY A 123 0.32 7.40 -9.75
C GLY A 123 -0.96 7.09 -8.99
N ILE A 124 -0.74 6.83 -7.71
CA ILE A 124 -1.79 6.67 -6.68
C ILE A 124 -1.58 7.76 -5.65
N ALA A 125 -2.60 8.58 -5.44
CA ALA A 125 -2.50 9.72 -4.54
C ALA A 125 -2.89 9.35 -3.10
N ASN A 126 -2.30 10.06 -2.15
CA ASN A 126 -2.87 10.23 -0.82
C ASN A 126 -3.80 11.43 -0.87
N VAL A 127 -5.07 11.22 -0.57
CA VAL A 127 -6.11 12.24 -0.60
C VAL A 127 -6.73 12.41 0.78
N ASN A 128 -7.34 13.56 1.04
CA ASN A 128 -8.11 13.81 2.25
C ASN A 128 -9.48 14.40 1.90
N ASP A 129 -10.36 14.55 2.89
CA ASP A 129 -11.71 15.05 2.70
C ASP A 129 -11.79 16.58 2.56
N GLU A 130 -10.66 17.29 2.64
CA GLU A 130 -10.54 18.74 2.48
C GLU A 130 -10.16 19.13 1.03
N MET A 131 -9.58 18.22 0.26
CA MET A 131 -9.29 18.44 -1.16
C MET A 131 -10.57 18.77 -1.93
N THR A 132 -10.52 19.82 -2.75
CA THR A 132 -11.61 20.29 -3.61
C THR A 132 -11.72 19.46 -4.90
N GLU A 133 -12.85 19.54 -5.60
CA GLU A 133 -13.00 18.91 -6.93
C GLU A 133 -11.96 19.39 -7.94
N LYS A 134 -11.56 20.67 -7.83
CA LYS A 134 -10.53 21.24 -8.69
C LYS A 134 -9.17 20.59 -8.44
N GLU A 135 -8.82 20.32 -7.18
CA GLU A 135 -7.58 19.66 -6.81
C GLU A 135 -7.58 18.20 -7.23
N LEU A 136 -8.67 17.46 -6.99
CA LEU A 136 -8.81 16.07 -7.44
C LEU A 136 -8.75 15.98 -8.98
N GLY A 137 -9.44 16.87 -9.70
CA GLY A 137 -9.37 16.95 -11.15
C GLY A 137 -8.00 17.38 -11.69
N ALA A 138 -7.20 18.12 -10.91
CA ALA A 138 -5.82 18.42 -11.27
C ALA A 138 -4.90 17.20 -11.11
N LEU A 139 -5.10 16.40 -10.05
CA LEU A 139 -4.39 15.13 -9.87
C LEU A 139 -4.72 14.14 -11.00
N ASP A 140 -5.98 14.06 -11.42
CA ASP A 140 -6.43 13.20 -12.51
C ASP A 140 -5.71 13.54 -13.83
N LYS A 141 -5.72 14.83 -14.18
CA LYS A 141 -4.99 15.35 -15.35
C LYS A 141 -3.48 15.15 -15.26
N ALA A 142 -2.92 15.11 -14.05
CA ALA A 142 -1.51 14.84 -13.81
C ALA A 142 -1.15 13.34 -13.89
N GLY A 143 -2.11 12.46 -14.20
CA GLY A 143 -1.89 11.03 -14.38
C GLY A 143 -2.05 10.19 -13.11
N ILE A 144 -2.64 10.76 -12.04
CA ILE A 144 -3.14 9.95 -10.93
C ILE A 144 -4.38 9.18 -11.40
N CYS A 145 -4.46 7.91 -11.02
CA CYS A 145 -5.52 6.98 -11.46
C CYS A 145 -6.18 6.22 -10.30
N GLY A 146 -5.79 6.54 -9.07
CA GLY A 146 -6.25 5.88 -7.87
C GLY A 146 -5.87 6.66 -6.63
N CYS A 147 -6.47 6.28 -5.50
CA CYS A 147 -6.03 6.75 -4.18
C CYS A 147 -5.84 5.58 -3.23
N ARG A 148 -5.05 5.80 -2.17
CA ARG A 148 -4.69 4.74 -1.21
C ARG A 148 -5.23 5.01 0.19
N PHE A 149 -5.78 3.96 0.81
CA PHE A 149 -6.13 3.94 2.23
C PHE A 149 -5.39 2.83 2.97
N ALA A 150 -4.76 3.18 4.09
CA ALA A 150 -4.15 2.24 5.00
C ALA A 150 -5.08 2.00 6.20
N PHE A 151 -5.68 0.82 6.27
CA PHE A 151 -6.50 0.37 7.40
C PHE A 151 -5.63 -0.38 8.41
N LEU A 152 -4.65 0.33 8.97
CA LEU A 152 -3.72 -0.21 9.95
C LEU A 152 -4.15 0.21 11.35
N LYS A 153 -4.70 -0.71 12.15
CA LYS A 153 -5.08 -0.44 13.56
C LYS A 153 -3.88 0.14 14.34
N ARG A 154 -2.67 -0.35 14.09
CA ARG A 154 -1.40 0.17 14.65
C ARG A 154 -1.03 1.61 14.26
N LEU A 155 -1.66 2.18 13.24
CA LEU A 155 -1.47 3.57 12.80
C LEU A 155 -2.67 4.48 13.15
N GLY A 156 -3.59 4.03 14.01
CA GLY A 156 -4.69 4.85 14.51
C GLY A 156 -6.11 4.35 14.19
N GLY A 157 -6.27 3.11 13.72
CA GLY A 157 -7.59 2.45 13.59
C GLY A 157 -8.15 2.41 12.17
N VAL A 158 -9.44 2.03 12.07
CA VAL A 158 -10.27 2.25 10.89
C VAL A 158 -10.70 3.70 10.95
N GLY A 159 -10.17 4.57 10.09
CA GLY A 159 -10.49 6.00 10.11
C GLY A 159 -11.99 6.28 10.02
N ASP A 160 -12.39 7.56 10.03
CA ASP A 160 -13.80 7.94 9.90
C ASP A 160 -14.40 7.37 8.59
N MET A 161 -15.28 6.38 8.73
CA MET A 161 -15.90 5.70 7.59
C MET A 161 -16.80 6.62 6.76
N ASN A 162 -17.36 7.68 7.36
CA ASN A 162 -18.10 8.67 6.59
C ASN A 162 -17.16 9.49 5.71
N LYS A 163 -15.96 9.83 6.20
CA LYS A 163 -14.91 10.47 5.37
C LYS A 163 -14.48 9.55 4.24
N PHE A 164 -14.21 8.28 4.56
CA PHE A 164 -13.86 7.27 3.57
C PHE A 164 -14.90 7.20 2.45
N GLN A 165 -16.19 7.03 2.78
CA GLN A 165 -17.26 6.93 1.78
C GLN A 165 -17.40 8.20 0.93
N ARG A 166 -17.24 9.40 1.52
CA ARG A 166 -17.24 10.66 0.76
C ARG A 166 -16.10 10.71 -0.25
N ILE A 167 -14.88 10.35 0.16
CA ILE A 167 -13.72 10.34 -0.74
C ILE A 167 -13.91 9.30 -1.84
N VAL A 168 -14.33 8.08 -1.49
CA VAL A 168 -14.61 6.98 -2.42
C VAL A 168 -15.55 7.42 -3.53
N HIS A 169 -16.65 8.08 -3.19
CA HIS A 169 -17.63 8.52 -4.19
C HIS A 169 -17.01 9.53 -5.18
N ARG A 170 -16.29 10.52 -4.66
CA ARG A 170 -15.66 11.58 -5.47
C ARG A 170 -14.58 11.04 -6.40
N VAL A 171 -13.74 10.11 -5.93
CA VAL A 171 -12.71 9.50 -6.80
C VAL A 171 -13.32 8.52 -7.80
N ALA A 172 -14.42 7.84 -7.45
CA ALA A 172 -15.13 6.97 -8.37
C ALA A 172 -15.72 7.74 -9.57
N GLU A 173 -16.17 8.99 -9.38
CA GLU A 173 -16.62 9.88 -10.47
C GLU A 173 -15.51 10.20 -11.48
N LEU A 174 -14.23 10.20 -11.04
CA LEU A 174 -13.05 10.32 -11.90
C LEU A 174 -12.67 9.00 -12.59
N GLY A 175 -13.37 7.91 -12.27
CA GLY A 175 -13.02 6.56 -12.74
C GLY A 175 -11.70 6.06 -12.16
N TRP A 176 -11.35 6.51 -10.96
CA TRP A 176 -10.21 6.03 -10.19
C TRP A 176 -10.56 4.74 -9.44
N HIS A 177 -9.55 3.90 -9.20
CA HIS A 177 -9.65 2.75 -8.29
C HIS A 177 -9.13 3.10 -6.89
N ILE A 178 -9.31 2.17 -5.95
CA ILE A 178 -8.88 2.36 -4.55
C ILE A 178 -7.87 1.29 -4.15
N ASP A 179 -6.66 1.73 -3.82
CA ASP A 179 -5.68 0.87 -3.18
C ASP A 179 -5.98 0.76 -1.68
N VAL A 180 -5.96 -0.46 -1.16
CA VAL A 180 -6.21 -0.75 0.26
C VAL A 180 -5.07 -1.57 0.85
N TYR A 181 -4.56 -1.11 1.98
CA TYR A 181 -3.52 -1.78 2.74
C TYR A 181 -4.03 -2.19 4.12
N PHE A 182 -3.95 -3.47 4.44
CA PHE A 182 -4.54 -4.07 5.64
C PHE A 182 -3.50 -4.63 6.62
N GLU A 183 -3.91 -4.77 7.86
CA GLU A 183 -3.22 -5.64 8.81
C GLU A 183 -3.44 -7.13 8.48
N PRO A 184 -2.45 -7.99 8.76
CA PRO A 184 -2.58 -9.42 8.53
C PRO A 184 -3.83 -9.99 9.19
N GLY A 185 -4.61 -10.77 8.43
CA GLY A 185 -5.79 -11.47 8.94
C GLY A 185 -7.07 -10.63 9.07
N THR A 186 -7.07 -9.36 8.66
CA THR A 186 -8.24 -8.47 8.83
C THR A 186 -9.18 -8.41 7.62
N ILE A 187 -8.83 -9.03 6.49
CA ILE A 187 -9.57 -8.89 5.22
C ILE A 187 -11.04 -9.29 5.33
N ALA A 188 -11.35 -10.35 6.09
CA ALA A 188 -12.72 -10.80 6.30
C ALA A 188 -13.60 -9.71 6.96
N GLU A 189 -13.04 -8.90 7.85
CA GLU A 189 -13.74 -7.79 8.53
C GLU A 189 -14.13 -6.69 7.53
N PHE A 190 -13.33 -6.49 6.47
CA PHE A 190 -13.54 -5.42 5.49
C PHE A 190 -14.28 -5.87 4.23
N ALA A 191 -14.47 -7.17 4.00
CA ALA A 191 -15.13 -7.69 2.81
C ALA A 191 -16.51 -7.03 2.52
N PRO A 192 -17.41 -6.81 3.51
CA PRO A 192 -18.68 -6.10 3.27
C PRO A 192 -18.49 -4.66 2.80
N ILE A 193 -17.46 -3.96 3.29
CA ILE A 193 -17.15 -2.58 2.91
C ILE A 193 -16.59 -2.55 1.49
N LEU A 194 -15.64 -3.44 1.18
CA LEU A 194 -14.97 -3.53 -0.12
C LEU A 194 -15.94 -3.88 -1.24
N THR A 195 -16.79 -4.89 -1.01
CA THR A 195 -17.79 -5.32 -1.99
C THR A 195 -18.86 -4.26 -2.27
N ALA A 196 -19.07 -3.33 -1.33
CA ALA A 196 -19.98 -2.19 -1.51
C ALA A 196 -19.35 -1.02 -2.30
N LEU A 197 -18.04 -1.02 -2.57
CA LEU A 197 -17.39 0.08 -3.29
C LEU A 197 -17.95 0.23 -4.72
N PRO A 198 -18.14 1.46 -5.23
CA PRO A 198 -18.67 1.69 -6.57
C PRO A 198 -17.62 1.52 -7.69
N THR A 199 -16.37 1.24 -7.35
CA THR A 199 -15.21 1.21 -8.26
C THR A 199 -14.30 0.02 -7.93
N PRO A 200 -13.41 -0.44 -8.84
CA PRO A 200 -12.40 -1.44 -8.51
C PRO A 200 -11.55 -1.06 -7.29
N TYR A 201 -11.09 -2.06 -6.57
CA TYR A 201 -10.15 -1.89 -5.47
C TYR A 201 -9.00 -2.88 -5.59
N VAL A 202 -7.84 -2.47 -5.09
CA VAL A 202 -6.59 -3.22 -5.19
C VAL A 202 -6.07 -3.49 -3.80
N ILE A 203 -5.94 -4.78 -3.45
CA ILE A 203 -5.38 -5.21 -2.19
C ILE A 203 -3.86 -5.24 -2.30
N ASP A 204 -3.19 -4.41 -1.52
CA ASP A 204 -1.74 -4.31 -1.48
C ASP A 204 -1.08 -5.55 -0.84
N HIS A 205 0.12 -5.90 -1.32
CA HIS A 205 1.03 -6.90 -0.75
C HIS A 205 0.37 -8.24 -0.39
N MET A 206 -0.38 -8.81 -1.33
CA MET A 206 -1.11 -10.07 -1.15
C MET A 206 -2.02 -10.08 0.09
N GLY A 207 -2.48 -8.91 0.55
CA GLY A 207 -3.29 -8.83 1.76
C GLY A 207 -2.52 -9.10 3.06
N THR A 208 -1.22 -8.82 3.06
CA THR A 208 -0.29 -8.98 4.19
C THR A 208 -0.28 -10.38 4.80
N VAL A 209 -0.30 -11.40 3.94
CA VAL A 209 -0.13 -12.80 4.32
C VAL A 209 1.15 -13.03 5.13
N GLN A 210 1.11 -14.03 6.00
CA GLN A 210 2.25 -14.46 6.81
C GLN A 210 2.58 -15.90 6.42
N ALA A 211 3.68 -16.09 5.71
CA ALA A 211 4.00 -17.39 5.09
C ALA A 211 4.02 -18.54 6.11
N GLY A 212 4.52 -18.30 7.33
CA GLY A 212 4.58 -19.28 8.41
C GLY A 212 3.22 -19.75 8.94
N LYS A 213 2.10 -19.12 8.56
CA LYS A 213 0.74 -19.60 8.90
C LYS A 213 0.18 -20.62 7.91
N GLY A 214 0.82 -20.79 6.74
CA GLY A 214 0.38 -21.72 5.71
C GLY A 214 -0.79 -21.22 4.86
N LEU A 215 -1.09 -21.95 3.78
CA LEU A 215 -2.12 -21.59 2.80
C LEU A 215 -3.56 -21.76 3.35
N ASP A 216 -3.72 -22.53 4.43
CA ASP A 216 -5.02 -22.73 5.08
C ASP A 216 -5.32 -21.63 6.12
N ASP A 217 -4.46 -20.59 6.23
CA ASP A 217 -4.72 -19.44 7.10
C ASP A 217 -6.10 -18.81 6.77
N PRO A 218 -6.98 -18.61 7.77
CA PRO A 218 -8.30 -18.02 7.55
C PRO A 218 -8.25 -16.63 6.89
N GLY A 219 -7.22 -15.84 7.17
CA GLY A 219 -7.02 -14.54 6.54
C GLY A 219 -6.72 -14.65 5.05
N PHE A 220 -5.85 -15.58 4.68
CA PHE A 220 -5.52 -15.83 3.28
C PHE A 220 -6.66 -16.47 2.49
N THR A 221 -7.34 -17.47 3.06
CA THR A 221 -8.50 -18.09 2.41
C THR A 221 -9.65 -17.09 2.22
N SER A 222 -9.84 -16.15 3.16
CA SER A 222 -10.79 -15.03 3.01
C SER A 222 -10.43 -14.11 1.83
N LEU A 223 -9.14 -13.85 1.59
CA LEU A 223 -8.69 -13.09 0.43
C LEU A 223 -8.99 -13.81 -0.89
N LEU A 224 -8.67 -15.11 -0.97
CA LEU A 224 -8.98 -15.93 -2.16
C LEU A 224 -10.48 -15.92 -2.44
N ASP A 225 -11.29 -16.11 -1.41
CA ASP A 225 -12.75 -16.06 -1.49
C ASP A 225 -13.26 -14.71 -1.98
N LEU A 226 -12.74 -13.61 -1.45
CA LEU A 226 -13.11 -12.25 -1.87
C LEU A 226 -12.74 -12.00 -3.33
N GLN A 227 -11.50 -12.34 -3.73
CA GLN A 227 -11.01 -12.16 -5.09
C GLN A 227 -11.79 -13.01 -6.11
N LYS A 228 -12.25 -14.19 -5.70
CA LYS A 228 -13.07 -15.09 -6.52
C LYS A 228 -14.50 -14.59 -6.69
N LYS A 229 -15.10 -14.05 -5.62
CA LYS A 229 -16.53 -13.66 -5.58
C LYS A 229 -16.79 -12.24 -6.11
N ASP A 230 -15.82 -11.34 -6.04
CA ASP A 230 -15.97 -9.96 -6.50
C ASP A 230 -15.03 -9.63 -7.67
N GLU A 231 -15.60 -9.30 -8.82
CA GLU A 231 -14.86 -8.92 -10.02
C GLU A 231 -14.14 -7.56 -9.90
N LYS A 232 -14.51 -6.74 -8.90
CA LYS A 232 -13.83 -5.49 -8.56
C LYS A 232 -12.55 -5.70 -7.77
N CYS A 233 -12.30 -6.90 -7.25
CA CYS A 233 -11.15 -7.22 -6.41
C CYS A 233 -9.91 -7.52 -7.25
N TRP A 234 -8.90 -6.66 -7.13
CA TRP A 234 -7.56 -6.85 -7.66
C TRP A 234 -6.56 -7.09 -6.54
N VAL A 235 -5.47 -7.78 -6.83
CA VAL A 235 -4.42 -8.05 -5.83
C VAL A 235 -3.04 -7.76 -6.40
N LYS A 236 -2.21 -7.04 -5.64
CA LYS A 236 -0.80 -6.87 -5.93
C LYS A 236 0.00 -8.05 -5.36
N ILE A 237 0.66 -8.78 -6.25
CA ILE A 237 1.64 -9.84 -5.96
C ILE A 237 2.98 -9.16 -5.64
N THR A 238 3.02 -8.53 -4.46
CA THR A 238 4.16 -7.77 -3.94
C THR A 238 4.40 -8.10 -2.47
N GLY A 239 5.54 -7.71 -1.91
CA GLY A 239 5.81 -7.89 -0.49
C GLY A 239 6.12 -9.34 -0.08
N LEU A 240 6.73 -10.14 -0.96
CA LEU A 240 7.15 -11.51 -0.61
C LEU A 240 8.18 -11.49 0.53
N GLU A 241 9.08 -10.50 0.53
CA GLU A 241 10.03 -10.20 1.59
C GLU A 241 9.38 -9.78 2.92
N ARG A 242 8.16 -9.21 2.85
CA ARG A 242 7.35 -8.88 4.03
C ARG A 242 6.62 -10.09 4.58
N ALA A 243 6.14 -10.95 3.69
CA ALA A 243 5.36 -12.15 4.01
C ALA A 243 6.24 -13.29 4.52
N SER A 244 7.47 -13.40 4.02
CA SER A 244 8.39 -14.48 4.34
C SER A 244 8.68 -14.58 5.84
N SER A 245 8.63 -15.81 6.33
CA SER A 245 9.00 -16.18 7.70
C SER A 245 10.42 -16.76 7.76
N THR A 246 10.96 -17.23 6.63
CA THR A 246 12.33 -17.79 6.53
C THR A 246 13.38 -16.76 6.09
N GLY A 247 12.96 -15.59 5.61
CA GLY A 247 13.86 -14.55 5.09
C GLY A 247 14.31 -14.85 3.67
N LYS A 248 15.44 -14.27 3.21
CA LYS A 248 15.95 -14.50 1.85
C LYS A 248 16.17 -16.01 1.60
N PRO A 249 15.82 -16.55 0.41
CA PRO A 249 15.35 -15.86 -0.80
C PRO A 249 13.81 -15.71 -0.88
N PHE A 250 13.08 -15.74 0.24
CA PHE A 250 11.62 -15.51 0.31
C PHE A 250 10.75 -16.56 -0.40
N HIS A 251 11.31 -17.75 -0.68
CA HIS A 251 10.63 -18.81 -1.41
C HIS A 251 9.38 -19.35 -0.70
N ASP A 252 9.30 -19.20 0.63
CA ASP A 252 8.14 -19.61 1.43
C ASP A 252 6.89 -18.78 1.14
N ALA A 253 7.04 -17.57 0.57
CA ALA A 253 5.91 -16.73 0.15
C ALA A 253 5.43 -17.04 -1.29
N VAL A 254 6.23 -17.73 -2.12
CA VAL A 254 5.91 -18.05 -3.52
C VAL A 254 4.58 -18.80 -3.68
N PRO A 255 4.23 -19.80 -2.83
CA PRO A 255 2.95 -20.50 -2.96
C PRO A 255 1.72 -19.59 -2.81
N PHE A 256 1.80 -18.53 -2.00
CA PHE A 256 0.70 -17.57 -1.82
C PHE A 256 0.50 -16.72 -3.07
N ALA A 257 1.61 -16.22 -3.63
CA ALA A 257 1.61 -15.50 -4.91
C ALA A 257 0.99 -16.35 -6.02
N LYS A 258 1.41 -17.62 -6.13
CA LYS A 258 0.88 -18.57 -7.11
C LYS A 258 -0.63 -18.78 -6.94
N ALA A 259 -1.09 -19.03 -5.72
CA ALA A 259 -2.51 -19.26 -5.45
C ALA A 259 -3.39 -18.05 -5.82
N LEU A 260 -2.94 -16.82 -5.56
CA LEU A 260 -3.66 -15.59 -5.96
C LEU A 260 -3.71 -15.39 -7.48
N ILE A 261 -2.61 -15.71 -8.17
CA ILE A 261 -2.54 -15.66 -9.64
C ILE A 261 -3.47 -16.71 -10.25
N ASP A 262 -3.41 -17.95 -9.77
CA ASP A 262 -4.27 -19.03 -10.25
C ASP A 262 -5.76 -18.74 -9.99
N ASN A 263 -6.09 -18.03 -8.92
CA ASN A 263 -7.47 -17.70 -8.52
C ASN A 263 -8.11 -16.60 -9.40
N ALA A 264 -7.34 -15.58 -9.83
CA ALA A 264 -7.84 -14.54 -10.74
C ALA A 264 -6.71 -13.95 -11.62
N PRO A 265 -6.25 -14.68 -12.66
CA PRO A 265 -5.06 -14.30 -13.43
C PRO A 265 -5.20 -12.97 -14.19
N ASP A 266 -6.43 -12.53 -14.45
CA ASP A 266 -6.72 -11.25 -15.10
C ASP A 266 -6.84 -10.08 -14.11
N ARG A 267 -6.75 -10.32 -12.79
CA ARG A 267 -6.90 -9.27 -11.75
C ARG A 267 -5.75 -9.27 -10.75
N VAL A 268 -4.55 -9.56 -11.23
CA VAL A 268 -3.32 -9.53 -10.45
C VAL A 268 -2.30 -8.59 -11.07
N LEU A 269 -1.51 -7.94 -10.22
CA LEU A 269 -0.51 -6.95 -10.59
C LEU A 269 0.82 -7.29 -9.90
N TRP A 270 1.95 -6.82 -10.42
CA TRP A 270 3.26 -6.99 -9.79
C TRP A 270 3.94 -5.63 -9.57
N GLY A 271 4.84 -5.56 -8.59
CA GLY A 271 5.65 -4.39 -8.30
C GLY A 271 6.80 -4.71 -7.35
N THR A 272 7.77 -3.80 -7.27
CA THR A 272 8.98 -4.01 -6.48
C THR A 272 8.77 -3.70 -5.01
N ASP A 273 7.88 -2.77 -4.70
CA ASP A 273 7.76 -2.09 -3.41
C ASP A 273 9.01 -1.28 -3.01
N TRP A 274 9.88 -0.96 -3.97
CA TRP A 274 11.01 -0.06 -3.76
C TRP A 274 10.51 1.29 -3.20
N PRO A 275 11.19 1.92 -2.22
CA PRO A 275 12.48 1.59 -1.64
C PRO A 275 12.36 0.72 -0.36
N HIS A 276 11.34 -0.13 -0.29
CA HIS A 276 11.14 -1.15 0.74
C HIS A 276 10.91 -0.59 2.15
N PRO A 277 9.94 0.32 2.36
CA PRO A 277 9.74 0.95 3.67
C PRO A 277 9.36 -0.08 4.75
N ASN A 278 10.03 -0.03 5.90
CA ASN A 278 9.72 -0.88 7.07
C ASN A 278 9.83 -2.41 6.83
N VAL A 279 10.62 -2.86 5.85
CA VAL A 279 10.92 -4.30 5.72
C VAL A 279 11.85 -4.77 6.83
N LYS A 280 11.71 -6.03 7.25
CA LYS A 280 12.61 -6.65 8.25
C LYS A 280 13.96 -7.02 7.64
N VAL A 281 13.93 -7.48 6.40
CA VAL A 281 15.10 -7.89 5.62
C VAL A 281 15.07 -7.11 4.32
N MET A 282 16.09 -6.28 4.08
CA MET A 282 16.17 -5.48 2.87
C MET A 282 16.40 -6.40 1.65
N PRO A 283 15.47 -6.44 0.67
CA PRO A 283 15.67 -7.23 -0.53
C PRO A 283 16.63 -6.52 -1.49
N ASN A 284 17.14 -7.28 -2.47
CA ASN A 284 17.74 -6.70 -3.67
C ASN A 284 16.67 -6.72 -4.78
N ASP A 285 16.45 -5.62 -5.49
CA ASP A 285 15.36 -5.51 -6.47
C ASP A 285 15.47 -6.53 -7.61
N GLY A 286 16.69 -6.89 -8.03
CA GLY A 286 16.88 -7.95 -9.02
C GLY A 286 16.53 -9.34 -8.48
N GLU A 287 16.65 -9.57 -7.16
CA GLU A 287 16.17 -10.82 -6.53
C GLU A 287 14.64 -10.88 -6.51
N ILE A 288 13.96 -9.74 -6.29
CA ILE A 288 12.49 -9.66 -6.34
C ILE A 288 11.98 -9.99 -7.74
N VAL A 289 12.64 -9.52 -8.80
CA VAL A 289 12.31 -9.89 -10.19
C VAL A 289 12.54 -11.38 -10.46
N ASP A 290 13.62 -11.96 -9.92
CA ASP A 290 13.92 -13.39 -10.07
C ASP A 290 12.89 -14.32 -9.37
N LEU A 291 12.00 -13.79 -8.50
CA LEU A 291 10.89 -14.56 -7.92
C LEU A 291 9.73 -14.77 -8.89
N ILE A 292 9.57 -13.89 -9.88
CA ILE A 292 8.45 -13.94 -10.85
C ILE A 292 8.29 -15.31 -11.52
N PRO A 293 9.32 -15.91 -12.13
CA PRO A 293 9.17 -17.21 -12.78
C PRO A 293 8.81 -18.35 -11.80
N LEU A 294 8.99 -18.16 -10.49
CA LEU A 294 8.63 -19.17 -9.48
C LEU A 294 7.12 -19.20 -9.21
N PHE A 295 6.45 -18.05 -9.17
CA PHE A 295 5.00 -17.97 -8.95
C PHE A 295 4.18 -17.81 -10.25
N ALA A 296 4.81 -17.40 -11.35
CA ALA A 296 4.22 -17.26 -12.68
C ALA A 296 5.12 -17.92 -13.75
N PRO A 297 5.19 -19.26 -13.83
CA PRO A 297 6.09 -19.95 -14.76
C PRO A 297 5.65 -19.87 -16.24
N ASP A 298 4.36 -19.65 -16.51
CA ASP A 298 3.84 -19.53 -17.88
C ASP A 298 4.03 -18.09 -18.40
N ALA A 299 4.65 -17.94 -19.57
CA ALA A 299 4.85 -16.67 -20.26
C ALA A 299 3.53 -15.90 -20.51
N LYS A 300 2.41 -16.60 -20.75
CA LYS A 300 1.10 -15.94 -20.89
C LYS A 300 0.61 -15.33 -19.59
N VAL A 301 0.90 -15.98 -18.46
CA VAL A 301 0.56 -15.46 -17.13
C VAL A 301 1.48 -14.28 -16.78
N GLN A 302 2.77 -14.37 -17.13
CA GLN A 302 3.72 -13.24 -16.98
C GLN A 302 3.27 -12.02 -17.80
N GLN A 303 2.84 -12.22 -19.05
CA GLN A 303 2.30 -11.16 -19.89
C GLN A 303 1.09 -10.48 -19.24
N LYS A 304 0.13 -11.25 -18.70
CA LYS A 304 -1.00 -10.68 -17.95
C LYS A 304 -0.52 -9.90 -16.73
N LEU A 305 0.25 -10.53 -15.86
CA LEU A 305 0.71 -9.98 -14.58
C LEU A 305 1.51 -8.68 -14.75
N LEU A 306 2.43 -8.65 -15.72
CA LEU A 306 3.43 -7.59 -15.87
C LEU A 306 3.02 -6.53 -16.88
N VAL A 307 2.15 -6.86 -17.85
CA VAL A 307 1.89 -5.97 -18.99
C VAL A 307 0.40 -5.67 -19.15
N ASP A 308 -0.44 -6.67 -19.38
CA ASP A 308 -1.82 -6.45 -19.84
C ASP A 308 -2.74 -5.98 -18.70
N ASN A 309 -2.65 -6.62 -17.53
CA ASN A 309 -3.42 -6.25 -16.34
C ASN A 309 -3.11 -4.82 -15.88
N PRO A 310 -1.84 -4.41 -15.68
CA PRO A 310 -1.54 -3.03 -15.33
C PRO A 310 -1.92 -2.05 -16.45
N ALA A 311 -1.75 -2.41 -17.73
CA ALA A 311 -2.21 -1.55 -18.83
C ALA A 311 -3.70 -1.24 -18.72
N ARG A 312 -4.51 -2.27 -18.44
CA ARG A 312 -5.97 -2.17 -18.35
C ARG A 312 -6.42 -1.39 -17.13
N LEU A 313 -5.89 -1.68 -15.95
CA LEU A 313 -6.32 -1.00 -14.71
C LEU A 313 -5.89 0.47 -14.69
N PHE A 314 -4.63 0.74 -15.03
CA PHE A 314 -4.02 2.07 -14.93
C PHE A 314 -4.16 2.92 -16.20
N LYS A 315 -4.80 2.36 -17.24
CA LYS A 315 -5.08 3.03 -18.51
C LYS A 315 -3.80 3.52 -19.21
N PHE A 316 -2.78 2.66 -19.26
CA PHE A 316 -1.60 2.92 -20.10
C PHE A 316 -1.97 2.73 -21.57
N THR A 317 -1.47 3.62 -22.43
CA THR A 317 -1.66 3.61 -23.89
C THR A 317 -0.46 2.99 -24.60
#